data_AF-A0A368Y7B3-F1
#
_entry.id   AF-A0A368Y7B3-F1
#
_cell.length_a   1.000
_cell.length_b   1.000
_cell.length_c   1.000
_cell.angle_alpha   90.00
_cell.angle_beta   90.00
_cell.angle_gamma   90.00
#
_symmetry.space_group_name_H-M   'P 1'
#
loop_
_entity.id
_entity.type
_entity.pdbx_description
1 polymer ?
#
loop_
_entity_poly.entity_id
_entity_poly.type
_entity_poly.pdbx_seq_one_letter_code
_entity_poly.pdbx_strand_id
1 'polypeptide(L)'
;MDAASQNSRRDFASRILESWGLESHMREELLDKNENVLAVLSIYDSLYAIYEGDKDRASQWPARPNRAFEGRRPLDAMVSGDIERVAQYLRYHVYNA
;
A
#
# COMPACT_ATOMS: atom_id res chain seq x y z
N MET A 1 -2.38 21.07 -9.32
CA MET A 1 -1.39 19.96 -9.35
C MET A 1 -1.19 19.60 -10.81
N ASP A 2 0.05 19.58 -11.30
CA ASP A 2 0.33 19.30 -12.72
C ASP A 2 0.52 17.79 -13.00
N ALA A 3 0.50 17.43 -14.29
CA ALA A 3 0.64 16.04 -14.75
C ALA A 3 2.01 15.43 -14.40
N ALA A 4 3.07 16.24 -14.32
CA ALA A 4 4.41 15.77 -13.97
C ALA A 4 4.48 15.29 -12.51
N SER A 5 3.83 16.02 -11.60
CA SER A 5 3.68 15.63 -10.20
C SER A 5 2.85 14.35 -10.04
N GLN A 6 1.80 14.18 -10.84
CA GLN A 6 0.98 12.96 -10.83
C GLN A 6 1.76 11.74 -11.32
N ASN A 7 2.49 11.87 -12.44
CA ASN A 7 3.34 10.80 -12.96
C ASN A 7 4.42 10.40 -11.94
N SER A 8 5.03 11.38 -11.27
CA SER A 8 6.04 11.11 -10.24
C SER A 8 5.47 10.31 -9.05
N ARG A 9 4.24 10.60 -8.63
CA ARG A 9 3.56 9.85 -7.56
C ARG A 9 3.19 8.44 -8.00
N ARG A 10 2.69 8.28 -9.23
CA ARG A 10 2.39 6.97 -9.80
C ARG A 10 3.64 6.10 -9.87
N ASP A 11 4.75 6.65 -10.37
CA ASP A 11 6.02 5.93 -10.48
C ASP A 11 6.54 5.50 -9.10
N PHE A 12 6.42 6.39 -8.10
CA PHE A 12 6.81 6.05 -6.74
C PHE A 12 5.92 4.98 -6.12
N ALA A 13 4.60 5.08 -6.28
CA ALA A 13 3.66 4.04 -5.85
C ALA A 13 3.93 2.69 -6.54
N SER A 14 4.30 2.69 -7.82
CA SER A 14 4.68 1.48 -8.56
C SER A 14 5.92 0.80 -7.96
N ARG A 15 6.95 1.56 -7.61
CA ARG A 15 8.16 1.04 -6.93
C ARG A 15 7.86 0.49 -5.54
N ILE A 16 6.93 1.10 -4.82
CA ILE A 16 6.47 0.57 -3.53
C ILE A 16 5.81 -0.80 -3.72
N LEU A 17 4.85 -0.90 -4.64
CA LEU A 17 4.17 -2.17 -4.93
C LEU A 17 5.14 -3.25 -5.45
N GLU A 18 6.15 -2.86 -6.22
CA GLU A 18 7.24 -3.73 -6.63
C GLU A 18 8.00 -4.31 -5.43
N SER A 19 8.35 -3.46 -4.47
CA SER A 19 9.05 -3.90 -3.26
C SER A 19 8.21 -4.85 -2.39
N TRP A 20 6.87 -4.77 -2.50
CA TRP A 20 5.94 -5.70 -1.84
C TRP A 20 5.74 -7.00 -2.63
N GLY A 21 6.37 -7.14 -3.79
CA GLY A 21 6.34 -8.35 -4.62
C GLY A 21 5.15 -8.41 -5.59
N LEU A 22 4.51 -7.28 -5.91
CA LEU A 22 3.41 -7.25 -6.88
C LEU A 22 3.94 -7.22 -8.32
N GLU A 23 3.38 -8.08 -9.17
CA GLU A 23 3.73 -8.20 -10.59
C GLU A 23 3.34 -6.97 -11.41
N SER A 24 4.09 -6.66 -12.48
CA SER A 24 3.91 -5.41 -13.27
C SER A 24 2.47 -5.19 -13.74
N HIS A 25 1.83 -6.21 -14.29
CA HIS A 25 0.47 -6.09 -14.82
C HIS A 25 -0.55 -5.74 -13.72
N MET A 26 -0.44 -6.35 -12.53
CA MET A 26 -1.29 -6.05 -11.38
C MET A 26 -1.02 -4.64 -10.83
N ARG A 27 0.25 -4.18 -10.85
CA ARG A 27 0.59 -2.80 -10.47
C ARG A 27 -0.04 -1.79 -11.42
N GLU A 28 0.04 -2.03 -12.72
CA GLU A 28 -0.52 -1.16 -13.74
C GLU A 28 -2.03 -1.02 -13.60
N GLU A 29 -2.73 -2.15 -13.45
CA GLU A 29 -4.18 -2.21 -13.22
C GLU A 29 -4.59 -1.53 -11.91
N LEU A 30 -3.92 -1.87 -10.80
CA LEU A 30 -4.22 -1.28 -9.50
C LEU A 30 -4.02 0.24 -9.53
N LEU A 31 -2.97 0.74 -10.16
CA LEU A 31 -2.66 2.16 -10.17
C LEU A 31 -3.48 2.96 -11.18
N ASP A 32 -4.20 2.34 -12.12
CA ASP A 32 -5.01 3.03 -13.16
C ASP A 32 -5.92 4.12 -12.56
N LYS A 33 -6.40 3.88 -11.33
CA LYS A 33 -7.17 4.85 -10.56
C LYS A 33 -6.26 5.73 -9.70
N ASN A 34 -6.43 7.05 -9.80
CA ASN A 34 -5.64 8.00 -9.00
C ASN A 34 -5.90 7.85 -7.49
N GLU A 35 -7.11 7.46 -7.05
CA GLU A 35 -7.35 7.15 -5.63
C GLU A 35 -6.45 6.02 -5.12
N ASN A 36 -6.16 5.02 -5.95
CA ASN A 36 -5.32 3.89 -5.56
C ASN A 36 -3.86 4.32 -5.43
N VAL A 37 -3.39 5.23 -6.29
CA VAL A 37 -2.05 5.84 -6.14
C VAL A 37 -1.93 6.50 -4.76
N LEU A 38 -2.91 7.31 -4.36
CA LEU A 38 -2.90 7.98 -3.06
C LEU A 38 -3.01 7.00 -1.89
N ALA A 39 -3.82 5.95 -2.04
CA ALA A 39 -3.97 4.92 -1.03
C ALA A 39 -2.67 4.13 -0.82
N VAL A 40 -1.93 3.77 -1.88
CA VAL A 40 -0.62 3.11 -1.77
C VAL A 40 0.37 3.98 -0.99
N LEU A 41 0.44 5.27 -1.29
CA LEU A 41 1.33 6.20 -0.58
C LEU A 41 0.94 6.29 0.91
N SER A 42 -0.35 6.44 1.20
CA SER A 42 -0.86 6.47 2.58
C SER A 42 -0.57 5.18 3.35
N ILE A 43 -0.72 4.02 2.70
CA ILE A 43 -0.39 2.70 3.28
C ILE A 43 1.10 2.62 3.60
N TYR A 44 1.96 3.01 2.65
CA TYR A 44 3.40 3.02 2.82
C TYR A 44 3.83 3.89 4.00
N ASP A 45 3.37 5.14 4.05
CA ASP A 45 3.69 6.06 5.15
C ASP A 45 3.19 5.52 6.51
N SER A 46 1.98 4.95 6.55
CA SER A 46 1.42 4.38 7.77
C SER A 46 2.22 3.19 8.29
N LEU A 47 2.69 2.31 7.39
CA LEU A 47 3.51 1.15 7.78
C LEU A 47 4.85 1.58 8.37
N TYR A 48 5.50 2.58 7.78
CA TYR A 48 6.77 3.08 8.29
C TYR A 48 6.62 3.86 9.61
N ALA A 49 5.46 4.46 9.85
CA ALA A 49 5.13 5.05 11.15
C ALA A 49 4.87 3.98 12.22
N ILE A 50 4.10 2.94 11.90
CA ILE A 50 3.78 1.84 12.86
C ILE A 50 5.02 1.03 13.23
N TYR A 51 5.89 0.76 12.27
CA TYR A 51 7.11 -0.03 12.44
C TYR A 51 8.36 0.86 12.45
N GLU A 52 8.29 1.99 13.14
CA GLU A 52 9.44 2.89 13.27
C GLU A 52 10.68 2.12 13.78
N GLY A 53 11.80 2.27 13.08
CA GLY A 53 13.04 1.54 13.36
C GLY A 53 13.13 0.12 12.78
N ASP A 54 12.05 -0.42 12.19
CA ASP A 54 12.01 -1.75 11.57
C ASP A 54 11.41 -1.69 10.15
N LYS A 55 12.20 -1.12 9.24
CA LYS A 55 11.82 -0.92 7.82
C LYS A 55 11.57 -2.24 7.09
N ASP A 56 12.27 -3.31 7.48
CA ASP A 56 12.10 -4.62 6.87
C ASP A 56 10.74 -5.21 7.23
N ARG A 57 10.30 -5.05 8.48
CA ARG A 57 8.96 -5.44 8.88
C ARG A 57 7.87 -4.61 8.20
N ALA A 58 8.07 -3.30 8.05
CA ALA A 58 7.14 -2.44 7.31
C ALA A 58 6.96 -2.90 5.86
N SER A 59 8.06 -3.14 5.15
CA SER A 59 8.03 -3.52 3.73
C SER A 59 7.49 -4.93 3.48
N GLN A 60 7.67 -5.86 4.42
CA GLN A 60 7.19 -7.23 4.28
C GLN A 60 5.73 -7.42 4.71
N TRP A 61 5.16 -6.50 5.50
CA TRP A 61 3.81 -6.63 6.05
C TRP A 61 2.72 -6.84 4.99
N PRO A 62 2.68 -6.11 3.86
CA PRO A 62 1.63 -6.28 2.85
C PRO A 62 1.60 -7.68 2.23
N ALA A 63 2.76 -8.35 2.16
CA ALA A 63 2.91 -9.68 1.59
C ALA A 63 2.68 -10.82 2.60
N ARG A 64 2.44 -10.51 3.88
CA ARG A 64 2.24 -11.52 4.93
C ARG A 64 0.75 -11.74 5.23
N PRO A 65 0.33 -12.99 5.53
CA PRO A 65 -1.01 -13.27 6.03
C PRO A 65 -1.39 -12.39 7.22
N ASN A 66 -2.59 -11.80 7.20
CA ASN A 66 -3.04 -10.90 8.25
C ASN A 66 -4.44 -11.26 8.76
N ARG A 67 -4.57 -11.37 10.10
CA ARG A 67 -5.83 -11.77 10.75
C ARG A 67 -6.98 -10.79 10.52
N ALA A 68 -6.71 -9.49 10.39
CA ALA A 68 -7.73 -8.48 10.10
C ALA A 68 -8.33 -8.60 8.68
N PHE A 69 -7.64 -9.35 7.82
CA PHE A 69 -8.03 -9.65 6.44
C PHE A 69 -8.30 -11.16 6.27
N GLU A 70 -8.83 -11.81 7.32
CA GLU A 70 -9.24 -13.23 7.30
C GLU A 70 -8.09 -14.19 6.95
N GLY A 71 -6.86 -13.82 7.30
CA GLY A 71 -5.67 -14.61 6.96
C GLY A 71 -5.17 -14.42 5.52
N ARG A 72 -5.84 -13.59 4.70
CA ARG A 72 -5.32 -13.18 3.39
C ARG A 72 -4.19 -12.18 3.56
N ARG A 73 -3.36 -12.04 2.51
CA ARG A 73 -2.34 -10.98 2.47
C ARG A 73 -3.05 -9.65 2.21
N PRO A 74 -2.73 -8.57 2.94
CA PRO A 74 -3.28 -7.25 2.64
C PRO A 74 -3.07 -6.82 1.19
N LEU A 75 -1.93 -7.21 0.58
CA LEU A 75 -1.66 -6.96 -0.84
C LEU A 75 -2.69 -7.61 -1.78
N ASP A 76 -3.15 -8.84 -1.48
CA ASP A 76 -4.18 -9.50 -2.28
C ASP A 76 -5.54 -8.79 -2.16
N ALA A 77 -5.84 -8.27 -0.97
CA ALA A 77 -7.05 -7.47 -0.74
C ALA A 77 -7.01 -6.17 -1.56
N MET A 78 -5.86 -5.50 -1.63
CA MET A 78 -5.70 -4.29 -2.45
C MET A 78 -6.02 -4.57 -3.93
N VAL A 79 -5.45 -5.65 -4.50
CA VAL A 79 -5.67 -6.05 -5.90
C VAL A 79 -7.13 -6.48 -6.14
N SER A 80 -7.80 -7.02 -5.13
CA SER A 80 -9.22 -7.41 -5.20
C SER A 80 -10.18 -6.21 -5.10
N GLY A 81 -9.68 -4.97 -5.01
CA GLY A 81 -10.47 -3.76 -4.93
C GLY A 81 -10.68 -3.21 -3.51
N ASP A 82 -10.14 -3.87 -2.48
CA ASP A 82 -10.31 -3.48 -1.06
C ASP A 82 -9.16 -2.60 -0.53
N ILE A 83 -8.45 -1.88 -1.41
CA ILE A 83 -7.30 -1.05 -1.01
C ILE A 83 -7.66 0.01 0.04
N GLU A 84 -8.84 0.63 -0.06
CA GLU A 84 -9.27 1.64 0.92
C GLU A 84 -9.48 1.02 2.32
N ARG A 85 -9.96 -0.22 2.39
CA ARG A 85 -10.07 -0.96 3.66
C ARG A 85 -8.69 -1.18 4.28
N VAL A 86 -7.69 -1.51 3.47
CA VAL A 86 -6.29 -1.66 3.94
C VAL A 86 -5.75 -0.34 4.47
N ALA A 87 -5.97 0.75 3.73
CA ALA A 87 -5.54 2.08 4.13
C ALA A 87 -6.20 2.54 5.44
N GLN A 88 -7.52 2.34 5.59
CA GLN A 88 -8.25 2.66 6.82
C GLN A 88 -7.75 1.86 8.03
N TYR A 89 -7.53 0.56 7.85
CA TYR A 89 -6.99 -0.30 8.89
C TYR A 89 -5.66 0.25 9.42
N LEU A 90 -4.73 0.62 8.54
CA LEU A 90 -3.43 1.12 8.95
C LEU A 90 -3.51 2.52 9.58
N ARG A 91 -4.30 3.44 9.01
CA ARG A 91 -4.51 4.77 9.60
C ARG A 91 -5.07 4.66 11.02
N TYR A 92 -6.01 3.76 11.27
CA TYR A 92 -6.52 3.51 12.62
C TYR A 92 -5.38 3.12 13.58
N HIS A 93 -4.47 2.25 13.16
CA HIS A 93 -3.35 1.84 14.02
C HIS A 93 -2.32 2.96 14.24
N VAL A 94 -2.11 3.85 13.26
CA VAL A 94 -1.24 5.02 13.45
C VAL A 94 -1.77 5.95 14.55
N TYR A 95 -3.08 6.23 14.57
CA TYR A 95 -3.68 7.17 15.53
C TYR A 95 -3.99 6.57 16.91
N ASN A 96 -3.91 5.26 17.06
CA ASN A 96 -4.22 4.54 18.30
C ASN A 96 -3.03 3.72 18.85
N ALA A 97 -1.81 4.02 18.37
CA ALA A 97 -0.56 3.41 18.86
C ALA A 97 -0.06 4.06 20.16
#